data_AF-A0AAW3BAN5-F1
#
_entry.id   AF-A0AAW3BAN5-F1
#
_cell.length_a   1.000
_cell.length_b   1.000
_cell.length_c   1.000
_cell.angle_alpha   90.00
_cell.angle_beta   90.00
_cell.angle_gamma   90.00
#
_symmetry.space_group_name_H-M   'P 1'
#
loop_
_entity.id
_entity.type
_entity.pdbx_description
1 polymer ?
#
loop_
_entity_poly.entity_id
_entity_poly.type
_entity_poly.pdbx_seq_one_letter_code
_entity_poly.pdbx_strand_id
1 'polypeptide(L)'
;MTKLVRKLKQMAKKRAHRKTVQKRKVERAQRELERRSEQQSQKLEDEVDREMARLNGEIEEEVNARAAASSRDIDNDAARSVMVKRAMRIVGDLILDTPVKKSKKQMTRKQARRREKMVERGLAVSDSLSNKWDRKKRCVKIRAQIRNEDLHN
;
A
#
# COMPACT_ATOMS: atom_id res chain seq x y z
N MET A 1 52.79 -22.69 -3.35
CA MET A 1 52.27 -21.34 -3.02
C MET A 1 52.65 -20.99 -1.58
N THR A 2 53.36 -19.89 -1.35
CA THR A 2 53.75 -19.48 0.01
C THR A 2 52.52 -19.14 0.87
N LYS A 3 52.64 -19.28 2.20
CA LYS A 3 51.58 -18.95 3.16
C LYS A 3 51.05 -17.51 2.98
N LEU A 4 51.95 -16.58 2.63
CA LEU A 4 51.63 -15.18 2.33
C LEU A 4 50.71 -15.04 1.11
N VAL A 5 51.06 -15.68 -0.02
CA VAL A 5 50.25 -15.64 -1.24
C VAL A 5 48.85 -16.21 -1.00
N ARG A 6 48.76 -17.31 -0.22
CA ARG A 6 47.47 -17.88 0.17
C ARG A 6 46.62 -16.91 1.01
N LYS A 7 47.24 -16.21 1.96
CA LYS A 7 46.56 -15.21 2.79
C LYS A 7 46.09 -14.01 1.97
N LEU A 8 46.90 -13.51 1.04
CA LEU A 8 46.54 -12.42 0.14
C LEU A 8 45.35 -12.77 -0.75
N LYS A 9 45.34 -13.98 -1.34
CA LYS A 9 44.19 -14.48 -2.12
C LYS A 9 42.91 -14.58 -1.28
N GLN A 10 43.01 -15.06 -0.03
CA GLN A 10 41.87 -15.08 0.89
C GLN A 10 41.36 -13.68 1.22
N MET A 11 42.27 -12.72 1.47
CA MET A 11 41.91 -11.33 1.74
C MET A 11 41.23 -10.67 0.53
N ALA A 12 41.73 -10.91 -0.67
CA ALA A 12 41.10 -10.45 -1.91
C ALA A 12 39.68 -11.01 -2.07
N LYS A 13 39.49 -12.32 -1.85
CA LYS A 13 38.16 -12.96 -1.88
C LYS A 13 37.20 -12.36 -0.86
N LYS A 14 37.66 -12.12 0.39
CA LYS A 14 36.86 -11.46 1.43
C LYS A 14 36.52 -10.02 1.05
N ARG A 15 37.46 -9.26 0.49
CA ARG A 15 37.23 -7.88 0.04
C ARG A 15 36.20 -7.82 -1.09
N ALA A 16 36.29 -8.72 -2.07
CA ALA A 16 35.32 -8.83 -3.16
C ALA A 16 33.91 -9.20 -2.65
N HIS A 17 33.82 -10.13 -1.69
CA HIS A 17 32.54 -10.49 -1.08
C HIS A 17 31.90 -9.32 -0.31
N ARG A 18 32.69 -8.56 0.48
CA ARG A 18 32.17 -7.38 1.18
C ARG A 18 31.61 -6.34 0.20
N LYS A 19 32.33 -6.07 -0.90
CA LYS A 19 31.88 -5.13 -1.94
C LYS A 19 30.56 -5.59 -2.58
N THR A 20 30.43 -6.86 -2.93
CA THR A 20 29.19 -7.39 -3.55
C THR A 20 28.02 -7.39 -2.57
N VAL A 21 28.24 -7.72 -1.30
CA VAL A 21 27.21 -7.62 -0.25
C VAL A 21 26.78 -6.17 -0.04
N GLN A 22 27.71 -5.23 0.00
CA GLN A 22 27.41 -3.80 0.14
C GLN A 22 26.60 -3.29 -1.07
N LYS A 23 27.02 -3.63 -2.29
CA LYS A 23 26.27 -3.30 -3.52
C LYS A 23 24.83 -3.83 -3.45
N ARG A 24 24.63 -5.10 -3.08
CA ARG A 24 23.30 -5.69 -2.93
C ARG A 24 22.46 -5.03 -1.83
N LYS A 25 23.06 -4.54 -0.75
CA LYS A 25 22.35 -3.80 0.29
C LYS A 25 21.86 -2.45 -0.23
N VAL A 26 22.73 -1.72 -0.94
CA VAL A 26 22.37 -0.44 -1.57
C VAL A 26 21.26 -0.65 -2.60
N GLU A 27 21.39 -1.65 -3.46
CA GLU A 27 20.38 -1.97 -4.48
C GLU A 27 19.01 -2.31 -3.87
N ARG A 28 18.98 -3.04 -2.75
CA ARG A 28 17.73 -3.31 -2.03
C ARG A 28 17.10 -2.05 -1.45
N ALA A 29 17.92 -1.18 -0.84
CA ALA A 29 17.43 0.08 -0.28
C ALA A 29 16.89 1.00 -1.39
N GLN A 30 17.59 1.07 -2.52
CA GLN A 30 17.15 1.83 -3.68
C GLN A 30 15.85 1.28 -4.26
N ARG A 31 15.74 -0.04 -4.47
CA ARG A 31 14.50 -0.67 -4.96
C ARG A 31 13.31 -0.45 -4.02
N GLU A 32 13.55 -0.40 -2.71
CA GLU A 32 12.50 -0.08 -1.74
C GLU A 32 12.03 1.38 -1.85
N LEU A 33 12.95 2.32 -2.05
CA LEU A 33 12.63 3.73 -2.27
C LEU A 33 11.86 3.93 -3.60
N GLU A 34 12.32 3.31 -4.69
CA GLU A 34 11.65 3.35 -5.99
C GLU A 34 10.22 2.82 -5.88
N ARG A 35 10.02 1.66 -5.23
CA ARG A 35 8.69 1.09 -5.00
C ARG A 35 7.78 2.02 -4.19
N ARG A 36 8.31 2.71 -3.18
CA ARG A 36 7.53 3.69 -2.40
C ARG A 36 7.16 4.90 -3.24
N SER A 37 8.07 5.37 -4.10
CA SER A 37 7.81 6.46 -5.03
C SER A 37 6.73 6.06 -6.03
N GLU A 38 6.82 4.88 -6.64
CA GLU A 38 5.80 4.35 -7.57
C GLU A 38 4.43 4.25 -6.90
N GLN A 39 4.36 3.76 -5.67
CA GLN A 39 3.10 3.72 -4.91
C GLN A 39 2.53 5.10 -4.60
N GLN A 40 3.38 6.13 -4.46
CA GLN A 40 2.91 7.50 -4.30
C GLN A 40 2.42 8.07 -5.63
N SER A 41 3.16 7.87 -6.72
CA SER A 41 2.75 8.26 -8.07
C SER A 41 1.41 7.63 -8.46
N GLN A 42 1.23 6.33 -8.26
CA GLN A 42 -0.04 5.63 -8.53
C GLN A 42 -1.21 6.22 -7.73
N LYS A 43 -1.00 6.60 -6.46
CA LYS A 43 -2.06 7.24 -5.66
C LYS A 43 -2.45 8.60 -6.21
N LEU A 44 -1.47 9.38 -6.68
CA LEU A 44 -1.72 10.68 -7.29
C LEU A 44 -2.45 10.52 -8.63
N GLU A 45 -2.05 9.54 -9.46
CA GLU A 45 -2.75 9.19 -10.70
C GLU A 45 -4.21 8.80 -10.41
N ASP A 46 -4.46 7.91 -9.43
CA ASP A 46 -5.82 7.54 -9.03
C ASP A 46 -6.66 8.73 -8.51
N GLU A 47 -6.02 9.73 -7.90
CA GLU A 47 -6.67 10.96 -7.43
C GLU A 47 -7.01 11.89 -8.60
N VAL A 48 -6.07 12.06 -9.54
CA VAL A 48 -6.28 12.82 -10.78
C VAL A 48 -7.40 12.19 -11.60
N ASP A 49 -7.40 10.87 -11.78
CA ASP A 49 -8.45 10.16 -12.53
C ASP A 49 -9.83 10.36 -11.91
N ARG A 50 -9.91 10.36 -10.57
CA ARG A 50 -11.15 10.65 -9.84
C ARG A 50 -11.60 12.10 -10.03
N GLU A 51 -10.67 13.05 -10.02
CA GLU A 51 -11.00 14.46 -10.23
C GLU A 51 -11.39 14.76 -11.68
N MET A 52 -10.70 14.16 -12.65
CA MET A 52 -11.04 14.24 -14.07
C MET A 52 -12.41 13.60 -14.34
N ALA A 53 -12.73 12.47 -13.72
CA ALA A 53 -14.06 11.87 -13.83
C ALA A 53 -15.15 12.78 -13.23
N ARG A 54 -14.85 13.49 -12.12
CA ARG A 54 -15.76 14.48 -11.54
C ARG A 54 -15.97 15.67 -12.48
N LEU A 55 -14.88 16.26 -12.99
CA LEU A 55 -14.95 17.40 -13.90
C LEU A 55 -15.65 17.04 -15.21
N ASN A 56 -15.36 15.88 -15.79
CA ASN A 56 -16.07 15.42 -16.99
C ASN A 56 -17.56 15.19 -16.71
N GLY A 57 -17.92 14.66 -15.53
CA GLY A 57 -19.31 14.55 -15.13
C GLY A 57 -20.00 15.92 -14.95
N GLU A 58 -19.30 16.91 -14.38
CA GLU A 58 -19.81 18.28 -14.26
C GLU A 58 -19.95 18.96 -15.64
N ILE A 59 -19.01 18.75 -16.56
CA ILE A 59 -19.05 19.25 -17.95
C ILE A 59 -20.20 18.60 -18.74
N GLU A 60 -20.39 17.28 -18.62
CA GLU A 60 -21.51 16.58 -19.24
C GLU A 60 -22.86 17.05 -18.68
N GLU A 61 -22.96 17.30 -17.36
CA GLU A 61 -24.15 17.90 -16.75
C GLU A 61 -24.39 19.33 -17.23
N GLU A 62 -23.34 20.14 -17.43
CA GLU A 62 -23.45 21.52 -17.89
C GLU A 62 -23.78 21.61 -19.40
N VAL A 63 -23.21 20.73 -20.22
CA VAL A 63 -23.53 20.59 -21.66
C VAL A 63 -24.94 20.05 -21.85
N ASN A 64 -25.37 19.04 -21.07
CA ASN A 64 -26.75 18.57 -21.09
C ASN A 64 -27.72 19.63 -20.56
N ALA A 65 -27.35 20.43 -19.55
CA ALA A 65 -28.17 21.54 -19.08
C ALA A 65 -28.29 22.65 -20.14
N ARG A 66 -27.22 22.95 -20.89
CA ARG A 66 -27.25 23.90 -22.02
C ARG A 66 -28.04 23.36 -23.22
N ALA A 67 -27.91 22.08 -23.54
CA ALA A 67 -28.67 21.43 -24.61
C ALA A 67 -30.17 21.33 -24.26
N ALA A 68 -30.51 21.02 -22.99
CA ALA A 68 -31.88 21.03 -22.50
C ALA A 68 -32.48 22.45 -22.44
N ALA A 69 -31.67 23.49 -22.18
CA ALA A 69 -32.10 24.88 -22.26
C ALA A 69 -32.32 25.35 -23.71
N SER A 70 -31.60 24.76 -24.67
CA SER A 70 -31.76 24.99 -26.11
C SER A 70 -32.93 24.20 -26.73
N SER A 71 -33.37 23.10 -26.09
CA SER A 71 -34.48 22.26 -26.54
C SER A 71 -35.73 22.52 -25.69
N ARG A 72 -35.99 23.79 -25.40
CA ARG A 72 -37.19 24.25 -24.70
C ARG A 72 -38.36 24.41 -25.68
N ASP A 73 -38.69 23.32 -26.35
CA ASP A 73 -40.02 23.12 -26.92
C ASP A 73 -40.48 21.72 -26.49
N ILE A 74 -41.63 21.71 -25.81
CA ILE A 74 -42.49 20.55 -25.47
C ILE A 74 -42.10 19.75 -24.21
N ASP A 75 -42.65 20.24 -23.09
CA ASP A 75 -43.39 19.51 -22.05
C ASP A 75 -43.04 18.05 -21.68
N ASN A 76 -42.95 17.86 -20.35
CA ASN A 76 -43.35 16.66 -19.60
C ASN A 76 -42.29 15.63 -19.14
N ASP A 77 -40.98 15.81 -19.39
CA ASP A 77 -39.96 14.82 -18.96
C ASP A 77 -38.99 15.31 -17.85
N ALA A 78 -39.08 16.58 -17.44
CA ALA A 78 -38.27 17.14 -16.35
C ALA A 78 -38.50 16.44 -14.99
N ALA A 79 -39.65 15.78 -14.81
CA ALA A 79 -39.97 15.02 -13.60
C ALA A 79 -39.20 13.69 -13.50
N ARG A 80 -38.78 13.09 -14.62
CA ARG A 80 -38.03 11.81 -14.65
C ARG A 80 -36.53 11.98 -14.45
N SER A 81 -35.95 13.07 -14.94
CA SER A 81 -34.50 13.34 -14.83
C SER A 81 -34.03 13.49 -13.37
N VAL A 82 -34.86 14.09 -12.50
CA VAL A 82 -34.57 14.22 -11.06
C VAL A 82 -34.53 12.85 -10.34
N MET A 83 -35.20 11.84 -10.89
CA MET A 83 -35.28 10.50 -10.29
C MET A 83 -33.97 9.71 -10.38
N VAL A 84 -33.10 9.99 -11.36
CA VAL A 84 -31.86 9.20 -11.57
C VAL A 84 -30.82 9.44 -10.46
N LYS A 85 -30.85 10.59 -9.77
CA LYS A 85 -29.94 10.91 -8.65
C LYS A 85 -30.39 10.29 -7.30
N ARG A 86 -31.60 9.72 -7.19
CA ARG A 86 -32.12 9.06 -5.97
C ARG A 86 -32.31 7.57 -6.27
N ALA A 87 -31.73 6.68 -5.45
CA ALA A 87 -32.04 5.26 -5.56
C ALA A 87 -33.51 5.03 -5.22
N MET A 88 -34.38 4.91 -6.22
CA MET A 88 -35.80 4.61 -6.04
C MET A 88 -36.04 3.12 -6.26
N ARG A 89 -36.89 2.51 -5.43
CA ARG A 89 -37.34 1.13 -5.61
C ARG A 89 -38.79 1.16 -6.07
N ILE A 90 -39.05 0.63 -7.26
CA ILE A 90 -40.39 0.54 -7.84
C ILE A 90 -41.01 -0.80 -7.42
N VAL A 91 -42.19 -0.76 -6.80
CA VAL A 91 -42.99 -1.96 -6.45
C VAL A 91 -44.42 -1.72 -6.95
N GLY A 92 -44.79 -2.37 -8.05
CA GLY A 92 -46.05 -2.05 -8.75
C GLY A 92 -46.08 -0.58 -9.18
N ASP A 93 -47.17 0.13 -8.85
CA ASP A 93 -47.35 1.56 -9.17
C ASP A 93 -46.79 2.50 -8.08
N LEU A 94 -46.16 1.97 -7.04
CA LEU A 94 -45.65 2.76 -5.92
C LEU A 94 -44.14 3.04 -6.08
N ILE A 95 -43.76 4.31 -6.07
CA ILE A 95 -42.37 4.77 -6.09
C ILE A 95 -41.91 5.01 -4.64
N LEU A 96 -41.02 4.16 -4.14
CA LEU A 96 -40.41 4.31 -2.81
C LEU A 96 -39.02 4.94 -2.92
N ASP A 97 -38.83 6.10 -2.30
CA ASP A 97 -37.51 6.73 -2.13
C ASP A 97 -36.67 5.89 -1.17
N THR A 98 -35.66 5.16 -1.68
CA THR A 98 -34.73 4.44 -0.83
C THR A 98 -33.49 5.30 -0.56
N PRO A 99 -33.10 5.52 0.71
CA PRO A 99 -31.93 6.32 0.99
C PRO A 99 -30.68 5.61 0.46
N VAL A 100 -29.93 6.29 -0.41
CA VAL A 100 -28.63 5.83 -0.92
C VAL A 100 -27.69 5.65 0.27
N LYS A 101 -27.55 4.42 0.76
CA LYS A 101 -26.62 4.10 1.84
C LYS A 101 -25.20 4.33 1.31
N LYS A 102 -24.49 5.32 1.86
CA LYS A 102 -23.08 5.58 1.54
C LYS A 102 -22.30 4.26 1.65
N SER A 103 -21.60 3.87 0.59
CA SER A 103 -20.97 2.55 0.42
C SER A 103 -19.93 2.20 1.49
N LYS A 104 -19.40 3.20 2.21
CA LYS A 104 -18.45 3.01 3.31
C LYS A 104 -18.88 3.86 4.50
N LYS A 105 -19.17 3.22 5.63
CA LYS A 105 -19.24 3.91 6.93
C LYS A 105 -17.84 4.47 7.20
N GLN A 106 -17.68 5.79 7.10
CA GLN A 106 -16.43 6.44 7.51
C GLN A 106 -16.16 6.05 8.97
N MET A 107 -15.01 5.41 9.23
CA MET A 107 -14.67 5.06 10.60
C MET A 107 -14.49 6.33 11.41
N THR A 108 -15.03 6.34 12.63
CA THR A 108 -14.79 7.45 13.55
C THR A 108 -13.31 7.54 13.91
N ARG A 109 -12.81 8.74 14.20
CA ARG A 109 -11.42 8.97 14.64
C ARG A 109 -11.00 8.06 15.81
N LYS A 110 -11.93 7.77 16.73
CA LYS A 110 -11.69 6.86 17.87
C LYS A 110 -11.48 5.40 17.42
N GLN A 111 -12.24 4.93 16.44
CA GLN A 111 -12.07 3.58 15.88
C GLN A 111 -10.76 3.44 15.13
N ALA A 112 -10.36 4.47 14.36
CA ALA A 112 -9.07 4.49 13.67
C ALA A 112 -7.90 4.37 14.66
N ARG A 113 -7.89 5.22 15.70
CA ARG A 113 -6.87 5.16 16.77
C ARG A 113 -6.82 3.83 17.51
N ARG A 114 -7.96 3.17 17.74
CA ARG A 114 -7.97 1.84 18.37
C ARG A 114 -7.33 0.79 17.47
N ARG A 115 -7.59 0.84 16.17
CA ARG A 115 -7.01 -0.06 15.18
C ARG A 115 -5.49 0.14 15.08
N GLU A 116 -5.03 1.38 15.02
CA GLU A 116 -3.61 1.72 15.02
C GLU A 116 -2.88 1.15 16.25
N LYS A 117 -3.44 1.33 17.45
CA LYS A 117 -2.87 0.77 18.69
C LYS A 117 -2.80 -0.76 18.68
N MET A 118 -3.79 -1.44 18.07
CA MET A 118 -3.74 -2.90 17.93
C MET A 118 -2.62 -3.34 16.99
N VAL A 119 -2.44 -2.62 15.88
CA VAL A 119 -1.36 -2.88 14.91
C VAL A 119 0.00 -2.65 15.57
N GLU A 120 0.18 -1.53 16.26
CA GLU A 120 1.42 -1.20 16.98
C GLU A 120 1.80 -2.28 18.02
N ARG A 121 0.82 -2.76 18.79
CA ARG A 121 1.04 -3.90 19.72
C ARG A 121 1.45 -5.17 18.98
N GLY A 122 0.82 -5.46 17.84
CA GLY A 122 1.18 -6.61 17.00
C GLY A 122 2.63 -6.53 16.49
N LEU A 123 3.06 -5.35 16.05
CA LEU A 123 4.44 -5.11 15.62
C LEU A 123 5.43 -5.30 16.77
N ALA A 124 5.16 -4.73 17.95
CA ALA A 124 6.02 -4.88 19.12
C ALA A 124 6.19 -6.36 19.55
N VAL A 125 5.11 -7.15 19.50
CA VAL A 125 5.17 -8.59 19.78
C VAL A 125 6.01 -9.30 18.72
N SER A 126 5.80 -9.00 17.43
CA SER A 126 6.59 -9.57 16.33
C SER A 126 8.09 -9.30 16.50
N ASP A 127 8.45 -8.05 16.82
CA ASP A 127 9.85 -7.66 17.04
C ASP A 127 10.46 -8.40 18.24
N SER A 128 9.70 -8.57 19.32
CA SER A 128 10.15 -9.33 20.49
C SER A 128 10.44 -10.80 20.15
N LEU A 129 9.60 -11.42 19.31
CA LEU A 129 9.77 -12.81 18.87
C LEU A 129 10.97 -12.94 17.91
N SER A 130 11.14 -11.97 17.01
CA SER A 130 12.28 -11.90 16.11
C SER A 130 13.60 -11.81 16.90
N ASN A 131 13.67 -10.94 17.90
CA ASN A 131 14.83 -10.80 18.78
C ASN A 131 15.15 -12.09 19.55
N LYS A 132 14.13 -12.79 20.06
CA LYS A 132 14.30 -14.10 20.72
C LYS A 132 14.89 -15.14 19.76
N TRP A 133 14.40 -15.17 18.52
CA TRP A 133 14.89 -16.07 17.48
C TRP A 133 16.35 -15.79 17.12
N ASP A 134 16.72 -14.52 16.95
CA ASP A 134 18.09 -14.12 16.66
C ASP A 134 19.05 -14.40 17.82
N ARG A 135 18.59 -14.24 19.06
CA ARG A 135 19.35 -14.66 20.25
C ARG A 135 19.58 -16.17 20.23
N LYS A 136 18.56 -16.97 19.94
CA LYS A 136 18.68 -18.44 19.85
C LYS A 136 19.70 -18.84 18.78
N LYS A 137 19.62 -18.25 17.59
CA LYS A 137 20.60 -18.47 16.50
C LYS A 137 22.02 -18.12 16.93
N ARG A 138 22.23 -16.98 17.59
CA ARG A 138 23.55 -16.59 18.12
C ARG A 138 24.06 -17.62 19.13
N CYS A 139 23.24 -18.05 20.08
CA CYS A 139 23.65 -19.06 21.07
C CYS A 139 24.02 -20.41 20.44
N VAL A 140 23.28 -20.86 19.42
CA VAL A 140 23.63 -22.08 18.67
C VAL A 140 24.97 -21.92 17.95
N LYS A 141 25.18 -20.77 17.31
CA LYS A 141 26.44 -20.48 16.60
C LYS A 141 27.63 -20.45 17.56
N ILE A 142 27.49 -19.80 18.71
CA ILE A 142 28.54 -19.75 19.74
C ILE A 142 28.86 -21.15 20.25
N ARG A 143 27.84 -21.96 20.57
CA ARG A 143 28.06 -23.35 21.00
C ARG A 143 28.77 -24.19 19.95
N ALA A 144 28.44 -24.03 18.67
CA ALA A 144 29.12 -24.72 17.58
C ALA A 144 30.58 -24.25 17.44
N GLN A 145 30.86 -22.96 17.65
CA GLN A 145 32.23 -22.43 17.66
C GLN A 145 33.06 -23.03 18.79
N ILE A 146 32.55 -23.01 20.02
CA ILE A 146 33.21 -23.61 21.19
C ILE A 146 33.51 -25.09 20.93
N ARG A 147 32.52 -25.87 20.47
CA ARG A 147 32.72 -27.29 20.15
C ARG A 147 33.82 -27.52 19.10
N ASN A 148 33.89 -26.65 18.09
CA ASN A 148 34.91 -26.76 17.04
C ASN A 148 36.29 -26.33 17.54
N GLU A 149 36.38 -25.37 18.45
CA GLU A 149 37.63 -25.00 19.13
C GLU A 149 38.13 -26.15 20.00
N ASP A 150 37.25 -26.80 20.77
CA ASP A 150 37.57 -27.98 21.58
C ASP A 150 38.00 -29.21 20.75
N LEU A 151 37.56 -29.32 19.50
CA LEU A 151 37.95 -30.40 18.57
C LEU A 151 39.30 -30.17 17.87
N HIS A 152 39.82 -28.94 17.92
CA HIS A 152 41.05 -28.55 17.23
C HIS A 152 42.19 -28.17 18.18
N ASN A 153 41.93 -28.18 19.49
CA ASN A 153 42.94 -28.24 20.55
C ASN A 153 43.19 -29.71 20.95
#